data_AF-A0A9Q3YHN0-F1
#
_entry.id   AF-A0A9Q3YHN0-F1
#
_cell.length_a   1.000
_cell.length_b   1.000
_cell.length_c   1.000
_cell.angle_alpha   90.00
_cell.angle_beta   90.00
_cell.angle_gamma   90.00
#
_symmetry.space_group_name_H-M   'P 1'
#
loop_
_entity.id
_entity.type
_entity.pdbx_description
1 polymer ?
#
loop_
_entity_poly.entity_id
_entity_poly.type
_entity_poly.pdbx_seq_one_letter_code
_entity_poly.pdbx_strand_id
1 'polypeptide(L)'
;MHIDSKKRDKSLFFRRKPLKITNATTKEWAIADCLGSGGVKGLNKSTLAIEYDTADLLGIRIGKPCELQVQHATYLDMLRWFWKHPDYTNRMANQHMILGTFLALVGMISLIL
;
A
#
# COMPACT_ATOMS: atom_id res chain seq x y z
N MET A 1 14.73 -7.45 -5.21
CA MET A 1 13.79 -7.54 -4.06
C MET A 1 13.96 -8.92 -3.43
N HIS A 2 13.98 -9.08 -2.11
CA HIS A 2 13.93 -10.41 -1.47
C HIS A 2 12.89 -10.40 -0.35
N ILE A 3 11.94 -11.34 -0.39
CA ILE A 3 10.84 -11.42 0.58
C ILE A 3 11.22 -12.38 1.72
N ASP A 4 11.20 -11.88 2.94
CA ASP A 4 11.36 -12.68 4.15
C ASP A 4 10.00 -13.02 4.78
N SER A 5 9.60 -14.28 4.62
CA SER A 5 8.39 -14.81 5.25
C SER A 5 8.49 -14.96 6.77
N LYS A 6 9.71 -15.04 7.32
CA LYS A 6 9.97 -15.31 8.75
C LYS A 6 10.20 -14.04 9.56
N LYS A 7 10.23 -12.86 8.92
CA LYS A 7 10.41 -11.54 9.55
C LYS A 7 11.67 -11.42 10.42
N ARG A 8 12.75 -12.09 10.02
CA ARG A 8 14.02 -12.10 10.74
C ARG A 8 14.89 -10.92 10.36
N ASP A 9 14.90 -10.55 9.08
CA ASP A 9 15.72 -9.46 8.56
C ASP A 9 14.88 -8.24 8.20
N LYS A 10 15.02 -7.16 8.98
CA LYS A 10 14.30 -5.89 8.80
C LYS A 10 14.69 -5.12 7.55
N SER A 11 15.82 -5.45 6.91
CA SER A 11 16.20 -4.89 5.62
C SER A 11 15.39 -5.46 4.46
N LEU A 12 14.68 -6.58 4.67
CA LEU A 12 13.90 -7.28 3.67
C LEU A 12 12.42 -6.89 3.70
N PHE A 13 11.71 -7.22 2.63
CA PHE A 13 10.26 -7.05 2.57
C PHE A 13 9.57 -8.22 3.27
N PHE A 14 8.52 -7.91 4.02
CA PHE A 14 7.81 -8.91 4.81
C PHE A 14 6.45 -9.22 4.21
N ARG A 15 6.11 -10.51 4.18
CA ARG A 15 4.78 -10.94 3.73
C ARG A 15 3.68 -10.29 4.58
N ARG A 16 2.58 -9.89 3.93
CA ARG A 16 1.41 -9.21 4.53
C ARG A 16 1.77 -7.87 5.18
N LYS A 17 2.77 -7.17 4.65
CA LYS A 17 3.04 -5.79 5.01
C LYS A 17 2.69 -4.87 3.84
N PRO A 18 2.16 -3.68 4.12
CA PRO A 18 1.89 -2.69 3.11
C PRO A 18 3.22 -2.16 2.58
N LEU A 19 3.29 -2.05 1.26
CA LEU A 19 4.39 -1.49 0.51
C LEU A 19 3.90 -0.23 -0.18
N LYS A 20 4.80 0.75 -0.26
CA LYS A 20 4.63 1.89 -1.15
C LYS A 20 5.42 1.61 -2.41
N ILE A 21 4.71 1.54 -3.53
CA ILE A 21 5.29 1.40 -4.86
C ILE A 21 5.21 2.77 -5.50
N THR A 22 6.30 3.26 -6.08
CA THR A 22 6.38 4.55 -6.76
C THR A 22 6.96 4.34 -8.15
N ASN A 23 6.31 4.86 -9.17
CA ASN A 23 6.91 4.97 -10.50
C ASN A 23 7.94 6.10 -10.47
N ALA A 24 9.21 5.75 -10.68
CA ALA A 24 10.32 6.71 -10.58
C ALA A 24 10.24 7.80 -11.66
N THR A 25 9.62 7.50 -12.80
CA THR A 25 9.45 8.41 -13.93
C THR A 25 8.27 9.37 -13.72
N THR A 26 7.08 8.85 -13.44
CA THR A 26 5.86 9.69 -13.32
C THR A 26 5.64 10.28 -11.93
N LYS A 27 6.32 9.74 -10.92
CA LYS A 27 6.12 10.05 -9.48
C LYS A 27 4.76 9.62 -8.93
N GLU A 28 3.94 8.95 -9.73
CA GLU A 28 2.74 8.29 -9.26
C GLU A 28 3.11 7.17 -8.28
N TRP A 29 2.29 6.99 -7.25
CA TRP A 29 2.55 6.01 -6.21
C TRP A 29 1.25 5.35 -5.75
N ALA A 30 1.38 4.13 -5.26
CA ALA A 30 0.28 3.35 -4.72
C ALA A 30 0.70 2.58 -3.47
N ILE A 31 -0.28 2.26 -2.61
CA ILE A 31 -0.11 1.28 -1.54
C ILE A 31 -0.61 -0.07 -2.03
N ALA A 32 0.23 -1.08 -1.90
CA ALA A 32 -0.09 -2.47 -2.21
C ALA A 32 0.42 -3.39 -1.11
N ASP A 33 -0.14 -4.58 -0.97
CA ASP A 33 0.33 -5.55 0.03
C ASP A 33 1.41 -6.48 -0.52
N CYS A 34 2.43 -6.75 0.30
CA CYS A 34 3.44 -7.77 0.00
C CYS A 34 2.82 -9.16 0.15
N LEU A 35 2.08 -9.59 -0.86
CA LEU A 35 1.49 -10.92 -0.94
C LEU A 35 2.42 -11.87 -1.71
N GLY A 36 2.19 -13.15 -1.51
CA GLY A 36 2.93 -14.20 -2.21
C GLY A 36 2.03 -15.40 -2.43
N SER A 37 2.17 -16.02 -3.59
CA SER A 37 1.40 -17.19 -4.00
C SER A 37 2.35 -18.28 -4.50
N GLY A 38 2.36 -19.43 -3.84
CA GLY A 38 3.20 -20.57 -4.23
C GLY A 38 2.72 -21.31 -5.48
N GLY A 39 1.48 -21.06 -5.92
CA GLY A 39 0.89 -21.69 -7.11
C GLY A 39 1.03 -20.88 -8.40
N VAL A 40 1.51 -19.63 -8.33
CA VAL A 40 1.65 -18.77 -9.52
C VAL A 40 3.01 -19.04 -10.17
N LYS A 41 3.00 -19.62 -11.37
CA LYS A 41 4.22 -19.90 -12.13
C LYS A 41 5.00 -18.60 -12.39
N GLY A 42 6.28 -18.60 -12.04
CA GLY A 42 7.17 -17.45 -12.22
C GLY A 42 7.18 -16.46 -11.06
N LEU A 43 6.20 -16.50 -10.15
CA LEU A 43 6.22 -15.68 -8.93
C LEU A 43 7.13 -16.34 -7.88
N ASN A 44 8.27 -15.71 -7.62
CA ASN A 44 9.25 -16.12 -6.62
C ASN A 44 9.62 -14.95 -5.70
N LYS A 45 10.52 -15.18 -4.74
CA LYS A 45 10.93 -14.16 -3.73
C LYS A 45 11.67 -12.96 -4.32
N SER A 46 12.08 -13.02 -5.59
CA SER A 46 12.77 -11.96 -6.31
C SER A 46 11.92 -11.23 -7.34
N THR A 47 10.69 -11.69 -7.58
CA THR A 47 9.76 -11.08 -8.52
C THR A 47 8.63 -10.38 -7.79
N LEU A 48 8.12 -9.31 -8.40
CA LEU A 48 6.93 -8.62 -7.96
C LEU A 48 5.84 -8.80 -9.02
N ALA A 49 4.67 -9.27 -8.61
CA ALA A 49 3.45 -9.16 -9.41
C ALA A 49 2.68 -7.93 -8.92
N ILE A 50 2.08 -7.21 -9.87
CA ILE A 50 1.29 -6.00 -9.61
C ILE A 50 -0.10 -6.25 -10.17
N GLU A 51 -1.13 -5.95 -9.39
CA GLU A 51 -2.52 -6.05 -9.82
C GLU A 51 -2.83 -4.99 -10.89
N TYR A 52 -3.84 -5.24 -11.72
CA TYR A 52 -4.11 -4.41 -12.89
C TYR A 52 -4.44 -2.95 -12.52
N ASP A 53 -5.18 -2.76 -11.43
CA ASP A 53 -5.59 -1.47 -10.90
C ASP A 53 -4.40 -0.69 -10.35
N THR A 54 -3.52 -1.37 -9.62
CA THR A 54 -2.28 -0.81 -9.10
C THR A 54 -1.34 -0.43 -10.25
N ALA A 55 -1.28 -1.24 -11.31
CA ALA A 55 -0.49 -0.93 -12.49
C ALA A 55 -1.00 0.33 -13.21
N ASP A 56 -2.32 0.48 -13.35
CA ASP A 56 -2.94 1.66 -13.93
C ASP A 56 -2.68 2.92 -13.10
N LEU A 57 -2.83 2.84 -11.77
CA LEU A 57 -2.52 3.93 -10.84
C LEU A 57 -1.05 4.36 -10.88
N LEU A 58 -0.15 3.42 -11.12
CA LEU A 58 1.28 3.70 -11.30
C LEU A 58 1.62 4.21 -12.71
N GLY A 59 0.65 4.28 -13.63
CA GLY A 59 0.85 4.68 -15.03
C GLY A 59 1.70 3.67 -15.82
N ILE A 60 1.70 2.40 -15.43
CA ILE A 60 2.48 1.34 -16.09
C ILE A 60 1.79 0.97 -17.40
N ARG A 61 2.54 0.99 -18.50
CA ARG A 61 2.06 0.54 -19.81
C ARG A 61 2.57 -0.86 -20.09
N ILE A 62 1.65 -1.78 -20.41
CA ILE A 62 1.98 -3.16 -20.76
C ILE A 62 2.97 -3.19 -21.93
N GLY A 63 4.00 -4.03 -21.82
CA GLY A 63 5.03 -4.19 -22.85
C GLY A 63 6.07 -3.07 -22.91
N LYS A 64 5.98 -2.06 -22.04
CA LYS A 64 7.01 -1.02 -21.92
C LYS A 64 7.81 -1.19 -20.63
N PRO A 65 9.14 -1.00 -20.67
CA PRO A 65 9.93 -0.95 -19.45
C PRO A 65 9.48 0.22 -18.58
N CYS A 66 9.50 0.03 -17.26
CA CYS A 66 9.26 1.06 -16.27
C CYS A 66 10.22 0.88 -15.10
N GLU A 67 10.50 1.98 -14.40
CA GLU A 67 11.36 1.96 -13.21
C GLU A 67 10.48 2.16 -11.97
N LEU A 68 10.44 1.15 -11.10
CA LEU A 68 9.64 1.15 -9.89
C LEU A 68 10.54 1.17 -8.67
N GLN A 69 10.24 2.07 -7.75
CA GLN A 69 10.81 2.09 -6.41
C GLN A 69 9.80 1.44 -5.45
N VAL A 70 10.26 0.44 -4.70
CA VAL A 70 9.44 -0.27 -3.72
C VAL A 70 10.06 -0.05 -2.35
N GLN A 71 9.24 0.40 -1.40
CA GLN A 71 9.65 0.62 -0.02
C GLN A 71 8.55 0.18 0.95
N HIS A 72 8.89 -0.02 2.22
CA HIS A 72 7.88 -0.24 3.26
C HIS A 72 6.98 1.00 3.37
N ALA A 73 5.66 0.79 3.45
CA ALA A 73 4.75 1.90 3.69
C ALA A 73 4.78 2.29 5.17
N THR A 74 4.88 3.59 5.45
CA THR A 74 4.71 4.11 6.81
C THR A 74 3.23 4.25 7.17
N TYR A 75 2.91 4.45 8.45
CA TYR A 75 1.55 4.80 8.87
C TYR A 75 1.05 6.09 8.24
N LEU A 76 1.93 7.08 8.04
CA LEU A 76 1.59 8.33 7.36
C LEU A 76 1.29 8.11 5.88
N ASP A 77 2.05 7.25 5.20
CA ASP A 77 1.76 6.88 3.80
C ASP A 77 0.38 6.21 3.70
N MET A 78 0.07 5.26 4.59
CA MET A 78 -1.22 4.58 4.61
C MET A 78 -2.37 5.56 4.87
N LEU A 79 -2.24 6.43 5.89
CA LEU A 79 -3.26 7.42 6.21
C LEU A 79 -3.51 8.36 5.02
N ARG A 80 -2.43 8.86 4.39
CA ARG A 80 -2.51 9.72 3.21
C ARG A 80 -3.15 9.01 2.03
N TRP A 81 -2.82 7.73 1.81
CA TRP A 81 -3.37 6.92 0.75
C TRP A 81 -4.88 6.76 0.91
N PHE A 82 -5.33 6.26 2.07
CA PHE A 82 -6.76 6.03 2.29
C PHE A 82 -7.57 7.32 2.35
N TRP A 83 -6.99 8.42 2.85
CA TRP A 83 -7.65 9.74 2.84
C TRP A 83 -7.82 10.32 1.43
N LYS A 84 -6.86 10.05 0.52
CA LYS A 84 -6.86 10.54 -0.86
C LYS A 84 -7.02 9.40 -1.87
N HIS A 85 -7.74 8.35 -1.49
CA HIS A 85 -7.86 7.16 -2.34
C HIS A 85 -8.42 7.55 -3.72
N PRO A 86 -7.89 6.99 -4.82
CA PRO A 86 -8.32 7.34 -6.17
C PRO A 86 -9.77 6.91 -6.43
N ASP A 87 -10.15 5.72 -5.97
CA ASP A 87 -11.57 5.31 -5.95
C ASP A 87 -12.38 6.16 -4.96
N TYR A 88 -13.46 6.77 -5.47
CA TYR A 88 -14.29 7.71 -4.74
C TYR A 88 -15.01 7.07 -3.56
N THR A 89 -15.58 5.88 -3.77
CA THR A 89 -16.35 5.17 -2.73
C THR A 89 -15.46 4.80 -1.56
N ASN A 90 -14.29 4.23 -1.85
CA ASN A 90 -13.26 3.92 -0.85
C ASN A 90 -12.78 5.18 -0.16
N ARG A 91 -12.55 6.28 -0.90
CA ARG A 91 -12.13 7.54 -0.31
C ARG A 91 -13.16 8.07 0.69
N MET A 92 -14.43 8.15 0.30
CA MET A 92 -15.50 8.62 1.17
C MET A 92 -15.63 7.73 2.41
N ALA A 93 -15.67 6.41 2.24
CA ALA A 93 -15.77 5.47 3.36
C ALA A 93 -14.63 5.66 4.37
N ASN A 94 -13.39 5.76 3.88
CA ASN A 94 -12.22 5.99 4.74
C ASN A 94 -12.25 7.34 5.46
N GLN A 95 -12.63 8.41 4.77
CA GLN A 95 -12.76 9.73 5.38
C GLN A 95 -13.79 9.76 6.50
N HIS A 96 -14.95 9.11 6.31
CA HIS A 96 -15.98 8.99 7.33
C HIS A 96 -15.52 8.13 8.51
N MET A 97 -14.84 7.01 8.26
CA MET A 97 -14.27 6.17 9.31
C MET A 97 -13.28 6.96 10.17
N ILE A 98 -12.36 7.71 9.54
CA ILE A 98 -11.36 8.50 10.24
C ILE A 98 -12.02 9.63 11.05
N LEU A 99 -12.97 10.36 10.44
CA LEU A 99 -13.70 11.43 11.13
C LEU A 99 -14.54 10.89 12.29
N GLY A 100 -15.25 9.78 12.10
CA GLY A 100 -16.04 9.13 13.15
C GLY A 100 -15.18 8.66 14.32
N THR A 101 -14.02 8.07 14.02
CA THR A 101 -13.04 7.67 15.05
C THR A 101 -12.55 8.88 15.84
N PHE A 102 -12.22 9.97 15.17
CA PHE A 102 -11.80 11.21 15.81
C PHE A 102 -12.88 11.79 16.73
N LEU A 103 -14.13 11.88 16.24
CA LEU A 103 -15.26 12.37 17.03
C LEU A 103 -15.55 11.49 18.25
N ALA A 104 -15.46 10.16 18.10
CA ALA A 104 -15.63 9.23 19.22
C ALA A 104 -14.56 9.44 20.32
N LEU A 105 -13.30 9.68 19.93
CA LEU A 105 -12.22 9.98 20.88
C LEU A 105 -12.47 11.30 21.62
N VAL A 106 -12.89 12.36 20.92
CA VAL A 106 -13.24 13.64 21.54
C VAL A 106 -14.39 13.46 22.53
N GLY A 107 -15.44 12.73 22.15
CA GLY A 107 -16.57 12.43 23.02
C GLY A 107 -16.16 11.68 24.28
N MET A 108 -15.31 10.66 24.16
CA MET A 108 -14.78 9.93 25.32
C MET A 108 -13.95 10.82 26.25
N ILE A 109 -13.10 11.70 25.70
CA ILE A 109 -12.32 12.64 26.51
C ILE A 109 -13.25 13.60 27.27
N SER A 110 -14.28 14.11 26.61
CA SER A 110 -15.25 15.01 27.24
C SER A 110 -16.12 14.37 28.33
N LEU A 111 -16.20 13.03 28.36
CA LEU A 111 -16.90 12.29 29.43
C LEU A 111 -16.03 12.06 30.66
N ILE A 112 -14.70 12.10 30.51
CA ILE A 112 -13.73 11.79 31.57
C ILE A 112 -13.22 13.07 32.27
N LEU A 113 -13.18 14.18 31.53
CA LEU A 113 -12.84 15.52 32.05
C LEU A 113 -14.06 16.21 32.64
#